data_AF-A0A2S1PGZ4-F1
#
_entry.id   AF-A0A2S1PGZ4-F1
#
_cell.length_a   1.000
_cell.length_b   1.000
_cell.length_c   1.000
_cell.angle_alpha   90.00
_cell.angle_beta   90.00
_cell.angle_gamma   90.00
#
_symmetry.space_group_name_H-M   'P 1'
#
loop_
_entity.id
_entity.type
_entity.pdbx_description
1 polymer ?
#
loop_
_entity_poly.entity_id
_entity_poly.type
_entity_poly.pdbx_seq_one_letter_code
_entity_poly.pdbx_strand_id
1 'polypeptide(L)' 'TGDREVFSVGAGYEVTPQLTLDVAYSYLQEESVDVSRANALGSYSATYQSHANLLGVGATYRF' A
#
# COMPACT_ATOMS: atom_id res chain seq x y z
N THR A 1 -7.10 11.66 13.85
CA THR A 1 -5.75 11.60 13.28
C THR A 1 -5.60 10.19 12.80
N GLY A 2 -5.59 9.96 11.48
CA GLY A 2 -5.55 8.60 10.93
C GLY A 2 -4.11 8.17 10.75
N ASP A 3 -3.69 7.19 11.52
CA ASP A 3 -2.36 6.61 11.47
C ASP A 3 -2.31 5.63 10.30
N ARG A 4 -1.67 6.04 9.20
CA ARG A 4 -1.45 5.14 8.07
C ARG A 4 -0.30 4.18 8.42
N GLU A 5 -0.55 2.87 8.38
CA GLU A 5 0.52 1.88 8.53
C GLU A 5 0.77 1.22 7.18
N VAL A 6 1.99 1.38 6.67
CA VAL A 6 2.43 0.79 5.41
C VAL A 6 3.49 -0.25 5.71
N PHE A 7 3.22 -1.49 5.31
CA PHE A 7 4.16 -2.60 5.45
C PHE A 7 4.68 -3.01 4.08
N SER A 8 6.00 -3.03 3.90
CA SER A 8 6.63 -3.37 2.61
C SER A 8 7.71 -4.42 2.81
N VAL A 9 7.76 -5.41 1.93
CA VAL A 9 8.82 -6.41 1.85
C VAL A 9 9.24 -6.60 0.40
N GLY A 10 10.53 -6.76 0.14
CA GLY A 10 11.05 -7.00 -1.20
C GLY A 10 12.34 -7.78 -1.20
N ALA A 11 12.61 -8.44 -2.32
CA ALA A 11 13.82 -9.18 -2.58
C ALA A 11 14.27 -8.96 -4.03
N GLY A 12 15.59 -8.81 -4.22
CA GLY A 12 16.23 -8.75 -5.52
C GLY A 12 17.20 -9.91 -5.68
N TYR A 13 17.29 -10.48 -6.88
CA TYR A 13 18.20 -11.56 -7.21
C TYR A 13 18.91 -11.31 -8.55
N GLU A 14 20.23 -11.40 -8.54
CA GLU A 14 21.05 -11.36 -9.75
C GLU A 14 21.01 -12.73 -10.44
N VAL A 15 20.23 -12.84 -11.51
CA VAL A 15 20.15 -14.06 -12.33
C VAL A 15 21.44 -14.24 -13.11
N THR A 16 21.99 -13.14 -13.61
CA THR A 16 23.31 -13.06 -14.25
C THR A 16 23.97 -11.74 -13.84
N PRO A 17 25.29 -11.54 -14.07
CA PRO A 17 25.97 -10.29 -13.75
C PRO A 17 25.37 -9.05 -14.44
N GLN A 18 24.59 -9.25 -15.50
CA GLN A 18 23.92 -8.21 -16.26
C GLN A 18 22.41 -8.13 -15.98
N LEU A 19 21.81 -9.12 -15.31
CA LEU A 19 20.36 -9.24 -15.14
C LEU A 19 20.00 -9.38 -13.66
N THR A 20 19.26 -8.39 -13.16
CA THR A 20 18.66 -8.41 -11.82
C THR A 20 17.15 -8.55 -11.95
N LEU A 21 16.57 -9.47 -11.17
CA LEU A 21 15.12 -9.57 -10.99
C LEU A 21 14.75 -9.05 -9.61
N ASP A 22 13.73 -8.21 -9.56
CA ASP A 22 13.25 -7.59 -8.33
C ASP A 22 11.78 -7.97 -8.11
N VAL A 23 11.44 -8.35 -6.89
CA VAL A 23 10.06 -8.58 -6.47
C VAL A 23 9.80 -7.83 -5.19
N ALA A 24 8.66 -7.15 -5.13
CA ALA A 24 8.23 -6.40 -3.98
C ALA A 24 6.74 -6.61 -3.72
N TYR A 25 6.39 -6.66 -2.45
CA TYR A 25 5.01 -6.70 -1.98
C TYR A 25 4.83 -5.63 -0.92
N SER A 26 3.78 -4.84 -1.04
CA SER A 26 3.44 -3.79 -0.08
C SER A 26 1.97 -3.89 0.28
N TYR A 27 1.70 -3.77 1.56
CA TYR A 27 0.39 -3.73 2.15
C TYR A 27 0.15 -2.34 2.73
N LEU A 28 -0.92 -1.71 2.28
CA LEU A 28 -1.37 -0.40 2.76
C LEU A 28 -2.64 -0.60 3.58
N GLN A 29 -2.49 -0.38 4.87
CA GLN A 29 -3.58 -0.33 5.82
C GLN A 29 -3.93 1.15 6.03
N GLU A 30 -4.92 1.66 5.30
CA GLU A 30 -5.38 3.03 5.48
C GLU A 30 -6.36 3.08 6.66
N GLU A 31 -5.96 3.75 7.74
CA GLU A 31 -6.77 3.87 8.94
C GLU A 31 -7.99 4.79 8.73
N SER A 32 -9.11 4.33 9.27
CA SER A 32 -10.45 4.92 9.32
C SER A 32 -10.45 6.45 9.19
N VAL A 33 -10.90 6.96 8.05
CA VAL A 33 -11.28 8.37 7.96
C VAL A 33 -12.66 8.50 8.59
N ASP A 34 -12.72 8.84 9.88
CA ASP A 34 -13.94 9.29 10.54
C ASP A 34 -14.37 10.63 9.95
N VAL A 35 -15.15 10.60 8.87
CA VAL A 35 -15.81 11.80 8.35
C VAL A 35 -17.02 12.09 9.23
N SER A 36 -16.80 12.64 10.43
CA SER A 36 -17.88 13.10 11.29
C SER A 36 -18.45 14.43 10.76
N ARG A 37 -19.30 14.39 9.72
CA ARG A 37 -20.17 15.53 9.41
C ARG A 37 -21.43 15.44 10.26
N ALA A 38 -21.43 16.09 11.41
CA ALA A 38 -22.65 16.34 12.17
C ALA A 38 -23.46 17.44 11.45
N ASN A 39 -24.59 17.06 10.84
CA ASN A 39 -25.61 18.01 10.38
C ASN A 39 -26.85 17.84 11.27
N ALA A 40 -27.55 18.95 11.53
CA ALA A 40 -28.65 19.07 12.49
C ALA A 40 -29.89 18.17 12.24
N LEU A 41 -29.85 17.30 11.22
CA LEU A 41 -30.95 16.45 10.76
C LEU A 41 -30.64 14.93 10.81
N GLY A 42 -29.43 14.53 11.23
CA GLY A 42 -29.09 13.12 11.39
C GLY A 42 -27.59 12.84 11.22
N SER A 43 -27.05 11.96 12.07
CA SER A 43 -25.65 11.50 12.01
C SER A 43 -25.52 10.31 11.07
N TYR A 44 -24.81 10.46 9.96
CA TYR A 44 -24.43 9.35 9.08
C TYR A 44 -22.94 9.05 9.31
N SER A 45 -22.65 7.93 9.96
CA SER A 45 -21.29 7.43 10.15
C SER A 45 -21.06 6.25 9.22
N ALA A 46 -20.24 6.44 8.19
CA ALA A 46 -19.75 5.36 7.34
C ALA A 46 -18.24 5.26 7.54
N THR A 47 -17.80 4.21 8.22
CA THR A 47 -16.39 3.90 8.38
C THR A 47 -15.91 3.23 7.10
N TYR A 48 -15.21 3.96 6.24
CA TYR A 48 -14.55 3.39 5.07
C TYR A 48 -13.15 2.90 5.50
N GLN A 49 -12.96 1.58 5.48
CA GLN A 49 -11.66 0.94 5.73
C GLN A 49 -11.10 0.50 4.37
N SER A 50 -10.19 1.30 3.82
CA SER A 50 -9.58 1.00 2.53
C SER A 50 -8.30 0.21 2.75
N HIS A 51 -8.26 -1.02 2.24
CA HIS A 51 -7.09 -1.88 2.31
C HIS A 51 -6.56 -2.04 0.88
N ALA A 52 -5.28 -1.74 0.66
CA ALA A 52 -4.67 -1.84 -0.65
C ALA A 52 -3.50 -2.83 -0.62
N ASN A 53 -3.50 -3.75 -1.57
CA ASN A 53 -2.38 -4.67 -1.82
C ASN A 53 -1.66 -4.21 -3.07
N LEU A 54 -0.35 -4.01 -2.98
CA LEU A 54 0.49 -3.63 -4.12
C LEU A 54 1.55 -4.69 -4.33
N LEU A 55 1.55 -5.30 -5.53
CA LEU A 55 2.54 -6.27 -5.96
C LEU A 55 3.35 -5.68 -7.11
N GLY A 56 4.67 -5.69 -6.96
CA GLY A 56 5.62 -5.20 -7.94
C GLY A 56 6.57 -6.30 -8.37
N VAL A 57 6.78 -6.42 -9.67
CA VAL A 57 7.83 -7.25 -10.26
C VAL A 57 8.61 -6.41 -11.27
N GLY A 58 9.93 -6.53 -11.25
CA GLY A 58 10.84 -5.74 -12.09
C GLY A 58 11.99 -6.58 -12.60
N ALA A 59 12.56 -6.14 -13.73
CA ALA A 59 13.78 -6.71 -14.29
C ALA A 59 14.67 -5.57 -14.77
N THR A 60 15.94 -5.61 -14.36
CA THR A 60 16.95 -4.61 -14.75
C THR A 60 18.04 -5.31 -15.54
N TYR A 61 18.32 -4.81 -16.74
CA TYR A 61 19.41 -5.28 -17.59
C TYR A 61 20.49 -4.20 -17.75
N ARG A 62 21.75 -4.55 -17.50
CA ARG A 62 22.90 -3.64 -17.55
C ARG A 62 23.80 -3.98 -18.75
N PHE A 63 24.10 -2.98 -19.58
CA PHE A 63 24.96 -3.09 -20.77
C PHE A 63 26.40 -2.70 -20.46
#